data_AF-A0A2G9MY59-F1
#
_entry.id   AF-A0A2G9MY59-F1
#
_cell.length_a   1.000
_cell.length_b   1.000
_cell.length_c   1.000
_cell.angle_alpha   90.00
_cell.angle_beta   90.00
_cell.angle_gamma   90.00
#
_symmetry.space_group_name_H-M   'P 1'
#
loop_
_entity.id
_entity.type
_entity.pdbx_description
1 polymer ?
#
loop_
_entity_poly.entity_id
_entity_poly.type
_entity_poly.pdbx_seq_one_letter_code
_entity_poly.pdbx_strand_id
1 'polypeptide(L)'
;MKYFAIFMILVGFVGLAYVYSDGIVHPAFGVEMERENYTLATLEWSQGNFRITNGTGTAKILVIDPDSNKISSYVDTLNVNVTSDSFQEGLLLKLYETGKNSGVFERTFTLSEERSAPNVLYVR
;
A
#
# COMPACT_ATOMS: atom_id res chain seq x y z
N MET A 1 -22.25 -14.16 10.26
CA MET A 1 -21.23 -13.18 9.82
C MET A 1 -20.54 -13.78 8.62
N LYS A 2 -20.52 -13.10 7.46
CA LYS A 2 -19.77 -13.54 6.29
C LYS A 2 -18.35 -12.97 6.39
N TYR A 3 -17.35 -13.79 6.06
CA TYR A 3 -15.93 -13.42 6.09
C TYR A 3 -15.45 -13.29 4.64
N PHE A 4 -14.63 -12.28 4.37
CA PHE A 4 -14.00 -12.06 3.06
C PHE A 4 -12.51 -11.82 3.28
N ALA A 5 -11.68 -12.39 2.41
CA ALA A 5 -10.26 -12.07 2.40
C ALA A 5 -10.04 -10.79 1.57
N ILE A 6 -9.32 -9.83 2.15
CA ILE A 6 -8.92 -8.59 1.48
C ILE A 6 -7.40 -8.64 1.37
N PHE A 7 -6.88 -8.58 0.14
CA PHE A 7 -5.44 -8.61 -0.13
C PHE A 7 -4.98 -7.25 -0.63
N MET A 8 -3.70 -6.94 -0.47
CA MET A 8 -3.17 -5.63 -0.83
C MET A 8 -1.75 -5.75 -1.39
N ILE A 9 -1.46 -4.95 -2.43
CA ILE A 9 -0.13 -4.85 -3.03
C ILE A 9 0.28 -3.37 -3.03
N LEU A 10 1.48 -3.09 -2.51
CA LEU A 10 2.11 -1.78 -2.65
C LEU A 10 2.57 -1.63 -4.10
N VAL A 11 2.00 -0.68 -4.84
CA VAL A 11 2.38 -0.43 -6.24
C VAL A 11 3.31 0.77 -6.27
N GLY A 12 4.61 0.53 -6.44
CA GLY A 12 5.60 1.61 -6.48
C GLY A 12 7.00 1.28 -5.98
N PHE A 13 7.28 0.05 -5.51
CA PHE A 13 8.63 -0.34 -5.09
C PHE A 13 9.49 -0.67 -6.33
N VAL A 14 10.40 0.22 -6.72
CA VAL A 14 11.42 -0.07 -7.74
C VAL A 14 12.75 -0.38 -7.03
N GLY A 15 12.90 -1.62 -6.61
CA GLY A 15 14.17 -2.19 -6.17
C GLY A 15 14.45 -3.47 -6.97
N LEU A 16 15.00 -3.34 -8.18
CA LEU A 16 15.46 -4.49 -8.97
C LEU A 16 16.82 -4.94 -8.42
N ALA A 17 16.87 -6.04 -7.68
CA ALA A 17 18.13 -6.71 -7.34
C ALA A 17 18.45 -7.76 -8.41
N TYR A 18 19.49 -7.53 -9.21
CA TYR A 18 20.08 -8.58 -10.05
C TYR A 18 20.99 -9.44 -9.17
N VAL A 19 20.67 -10.73 -9.04
CA VAL A 19 21.58 -11.74 -8.51
C VAL A 19 22.16 -12.48 -9.70
N TYR A 20 23.44 -12.28 -9.99
CA TYR A 20 24.17 -13.12 -10.94
C TYR A 20 24.58 -14.42 -10.25
N SER A 21 24.42 -15.54 -10.95
CA SER A 21 24.53 -16.90 -10.41
C SER A 21 25.95 -17.37 -10.11
N ASP A 22 26.96 -16.52 -10.29
CA ASP A 22 28.38 -16.87 -10.20
C ASP A 22 29.05 -16.38 -8.91
N GLY A 23 28.37 -15.58 -8.08
CA GLY A 23 28.85 -15.22 -6.74
C GLY A 23 30.11 -14.35 -6.71
N ILE A 24 30.53 -13.77 -7.84
CA ILE A 24 31.70 -12.89 -7.94
C ILE A 24 31.23 -11.45 -8.13
N VAL A 25 31.62 -10.55 -7.21
CA VAL A 25 31.39 -9.12 -7.37
C VAL A 25 32.49 -8.57 -8.27
N HIS A 26 32.14 -8.16 -9.50
CA HIS A 26 33.05 -7.42 -10.37
C HIS A 26 33.08 -5.94 -9.94
N PRO A 27 34.24 -5.34 -9.63
CA PRO A 27 34.32 -3.90 -9.39
C PRO A 27 34.29 -3.18 -10.74
N ALA A 28 33.09 -2.81 -11.20
CA ALA A 28 32.96 -1.90 -12.34
C ALA A 28 33.11 -0.46 -11.83
N PHE A 29 34.25 0.16 -12.20
CA PHE A 29 34.42 1.60 -12.41
C PHE A 29 33.40 2.53 -11.73
N GLY A 30 33.79 3.11 -10.59
CA GLY A 30 33.46 4.50 -10.23
C GLY A 30 31.99 4.94 -10.16
N VAL A 31 31.03 4.03 -9.94
CA VAL A 31 29.70 4.41 -9.48
C VAL A 31 29.61 3.99 -8.02
N GLU A 32 29.73 4.96 -7.12
CA GLU A 32 29.27 4.81 -5.74
C GLU A 32 27.76 4.60 -5.83
N MET A 33 27.33 3.34 -5.93
CA MET A 33 25.94 2.97 -5.81
C MET A 33 25.59 3.27 -4.35
N GLU A 34 25.02 4.45 -4.10
CA GLU A 34 24.33 4.73 -2.85
C GLU A 34 23.32 3.60 -2.71
N ARG A 35 23.64 2.62 -1.86
CA ARG A 35 22.74 1.54 -1.55
C ARG A 35 21.66 2.21 -0.72
N GLU A 36 20.62 2.72 -1.38
CA GLU A 36 19.50 3.33 -0.70
C GLU A 36 19.03 2.31 0.34
N ASN A 37 19.24 2.65 1.61
CA ASN A 37 18.85 1.81 2.73
C ASN A 37 17.34 1.95 2.87
N TYR A 38 16.61 1.30 1.99
CA TYR A 38 15.16 1.26 2.07
C TYR A 38 14.74 0.62 3.40
N THR A 39 13.79 1.27 4.06
CA THR A 39 13.14 0.76 5.25
C THR A 39 11.96 -0.12 4.87
N LEU A 40 11.66 -1.12 5.71
CA LEU A 40 10.49 -1.97 5.48
C LEU A 40 9.21 -1.17 5.78
N ALA A 41 8.37 -0.98 4.76
CA ALA A 41 7.03 -0.44 4.96
C ALA A 41 6.15 -1.44 5.74
N THR A 42 5.35 -0.94 6.68
CA THR A 42 4.36 -1.73 7.43
C THR A 42 2.95 -1.27 7.12
N LEU A 43 2.01 -2.22 7.15
CA LEU A 43 0.62 -2.03 6.76
C LEU A 43 -0.29 -2.57 7.85
N GLU A 44 -1.25 -1.76 8.26
CA GLU A 44 -2.23 -2.14 9.26
C GLU A 44 -3.65 -1.80 8.80
N TRP A 45 -4.56 -2.75 9.03
CA TRP A 45 -5.99 -2.50 8.98
C TRP A 45 -6.44 -1.87 10.29
N SER A 46 -7.33 -0.89 10.23
CA SER A 46 -7.86 -0.26 11.45
C SER A 46 -8.63 -1.22 12.36
N GLN A 47 -9.10 -2.34 11.80
CA GLN A 47 -9.90 -3.35 12.47
C GLN A 47 -9.58 -4.73 11.89
N GLY A 48 -9.65 -5.77 12.73
CA GLY A 48 -9.51 -7.16 12.26
C GLY A 48 -10.75 -7.67 11.50
N ASN A 49 -11.90 -7.00 11.61
CA ASN A 49 -13.13 -7.33 10.90
C ASN A 49 -13.91 -6.06 10.57
N PHE A 50 -14.45 -5.96 9.35
CA PHE A 50 -15.28 -4.83 8.92
C PHE A 50 -16.75 -5.23 8.85
N ARG A 51 -17.61 -4.44 9.51
CA ARG A 51 -19.05 -4.68 9.49
C ARG A 51 -19.68 -4.05 8.25
N ILE A 52 -20.46 -4.86 7.53
CA ILE A 52 -21.34 -4.40 6.46
C ILE A 52 -22.78 -4.37 7.00
N THR A 53 -23.46 -3.24 6.84
CA THR A 53 -24.87 -3.05 7.20
C THR A 53 -25.61 -2.49 5.99
N ASN A 54 -26.72 -3.11 5.60
CA ASN A 54 -27.49 -2.72 4.40
C ASN A 54 -26.60 -2.62 3.14
N GLY A 55 -25.75 -3.63 2.91
CA GLY A 55 -24.92 -3.73 1.71
C GLY A 55 -23.68 -2.83 1.65
N THR A 56 -23.41 -2.01 2.69
CA THR A 56 -22.22 -1.15 2.74
C THR A 56 -21.48 -1.20 4.08
N GLY A 57 -20.17 -0.96 4.06
CA GLY A 57 -19.32 -0.86 5.23
C GLY A 57 -18.19 0.13 5.03
N THR A 58 -17.42 0.41 6.08
CA THR A 58 -16.27 1.32 6.03
C THR A 58 -15.02 0.60 6.50
N ALA A 59 -13.93 0.78 5.76
CA ALA A 59 -12.61 0.27 6.11
C ALA A 59 -11.59 1.40 6.10
N LYS A 60 -10.55 1.27 6.94
CA LYS A 60 -9.42 2.20 6.97
C LYS A 60 -8.12 1.40 6.97
N ILE A 61 -7.17 1.87 6.17
CA ILE A 61 -5.79 1.38 6.12
C ILE A 61 -4.83 2.44 6.64
N LEU A 62 -3.78 1.96 7.30
CA LEU A 62 -2.61 2.71 7.71
C LEU A 62 -1.37 2.07 7.06
N VAL A 63 -0.48 2.90 6.53
CA VAL A 63 0.82 2.46 6.01
C VAL A 63 1.90 3.32 6.66
N ILE A 64 2.90 2.69 7.27
CA ILE A 64 4.09 3.38 7.79
C ILE A 64 5.21 3.09 6.82
N ASP A 65 5.67 4.13 6.13
CA ASP A 65 6.71 4.08 5.11
C ASP A 65 7.52 5.38 5.14
N PRO A 66 8.62 5.41 5.92
CA PRO A 66 9.53 6.55 5.97
C PRO A 66 10.15 6.90 4.61
N ASP A 67 10.33 5.92 3.72
CA ASP A 67 10.95 6.14 2.42
C ASP A 67 9.99 6.89 1.50
N SER A 68 8.68 6.74 1.67
CA SER A 68 7.66 7.49 0.91
C SER A 68 7.41 8.92 1.41
N ASN A 69 7.99 9.30 2.54
CA ASN A 69 7.98 10.68 3.04
C ASN A 69 9.15 11.48 2.45
N LYS A 70 8.90 12.10 1.29
CA LYS A 70 9.91 12.73 0.44
C LYS A 70 10.06 14.23 0.70
N ILE A 71 8.98 14.93 1.06
CA ILE A 71 8.99 16.39 1.17
C ILE A 71 8.46 16.83 2.54
N SER A 72 9.40 17.14 3.43
CA SER A 72 9.11 17.44 4.85
C SER A 72 8.17 18.63 5.10
N SER A 73 7.96 19.51 4.12
CA SER A 73 7.07 20.68 4.22
C SER A 73 5.66 20.45 3.66
N TYR A 74 5.40 19.28 3.07
CA TYR A 74 4.12 18.91 2.46
C TYR A 74 3.56 17.63 3.08
N VAL A 75 2.30 17.35 2.75
CA VAL A 75 1.65 16.06 3.01
C VAL A 75 1.85 15.25 1.73
N ASP A 76 2.69 14.23 1.82
CA ASP A 76 2.95 13.35 0.69
C ASP A 76 1.81 12.34 0.47
N THR A 77 1.84 11.67 -0.67
CA THR A 77 0.85 10.66 -1.05
C THR A 77 1.51 9.38 -1.49
N LEU A 78 0.86 8.27 -1.17
CA LEU A 78 1.26 6.91 -1.54
C LEU A 78 0.09 6.22 -2.24
N ASN A 79 0.36 5.37 -3.23
CA ASN A 79 -0.66 4.57 -3.89
C ASN A 79 -0.61 3.12 -3.42
N VAL A 80 -1.79 2.54 -3.28
CA VAL A 80 -2.01 1.18 -2.77
C VAL A 80 -3.06 0.50 -3.63
N ASN A 81 -2.84 -0.74 -4.04
CA ASN A 81 -3.89 -1.54 -4.68
C ASN A 81 -4.55 -2.49 -3.67
N VAL A 82 -5.86 -2.35 -3.46
CA VAL A 82 -6.64 -3.18 -2.54
C VAL A 82 -7.55 -4.12 -3.33
N THR A 83 -7.46 -5.42 -3.11
CA THR A 83 -8.28 -6.44 -3.79
C THR A 83 -9.19 -7.17 -2.81
N SER A 84 -10.21 -7.82 -3.34
CA SER A 84 -11.05 -8.78 -2.61
C SER A 84 -11.19 -10.06 -3.41
N ASP A 85 -11.69 -11.12 -2.78
CA ASP A 85 -12.05 -12.37 -3.47
C ASP A 85 -12.99 -12.14 -4.66
N SER A 86 -13.86 -11.13 -4.54
CA SER A 86 -14.88 -10.77 -5.54
C SER A 86 -14.42 -9.69 -6.53
N PHE A 87 -13.27 -9.04 -6.30
CA PHE A 87 -12.71 -7.98 -7.14
C PHE A 87 -11.19 -8.06 -7.17
N GLN A 88 -10.69 -8.97 -8.00
CA GLN A 88 -9.27 -9.30 -8.10
C GLN A 88 -8.46 -8.24 -8.88
N GLU A 89 -9.10 -7.46 -9.76
CA GLU A 89 -8.46 -6.34 -10.46
C GLU A 89 -7.96 -5.26 -9.48
N GLY A 90 -8.69 -5.09 -8.37
CA GLY A 90 -8.32 -4.23 -7.28
C GLY A 90 -8.69 -2.76 -7.46
N LEU A 91 -8.74 -2.08 -6.33
CA LEU A 91 -9.04 -0.68 -6.17
C LEU A 91 -7.74 0.07 -5.83
N LEU A 92 -7.29 0.92 -6.76
CA LEU A 92 -6.17 1.81 -6.52
C LEU A 92 -6.61 2.97 -5.60
N LEU A 93 -6.07 2.98 -4.38
CA LEU A 93 -6.28 4.02 -3.39
C LEU A 93 -5.07 4.94 -3.28
N LYS A 94 -5.33 6.24 -3.26
CA LYS A 94 -4.35 7.25 -2.88
C LYS A 94 -4.48 7.56 -1.39
N LEU A 95 -3.46 7.18 -0.62
CA LEU A 95 -3.32 7.52 0.79
C LEU A 95 -2.62 8.88 0.90
N TYR A 96 -2.89 9.57 2.00
CA TYR A 96 -2.23 10.82 2.36
C TYR A 96 -1.46 10.62 3.65
N GLU A 97 -0.32 11.27 3.80
CA GLU A 97 0.30 11.37 5.11
C GLU A 97 -0.67 11.96 6.14
N THR A 98 -0.60 11.44 7.36
CA THR A 98 -1.38 11.89 8.52
C THR A 98 -0.97 13.29 8.97
N GLY A 99 0.24 13.71 8.62
CA GLY A 99 0.78 15.05 8.80
C GLY A 99 2.04 15.23 7.96
N LYS A 100 2.50 16.48 7.85
CA LYS A 100 3.74 16.77 7.12
C LYS A 100 4.90 16.01 7.74
N ASN A 101 5.73 15.38 6.91
CA ASN A 101 6.92 14.65 7.35
C ASN A 101 6.64 13.52 8.35
N SER A 102 5.47 12.88 8.25
CA SER A 102 5.06 11.87 9.23
C SER A 102 5.59 10.48 8.91
N GLY A 103 5.77 10.16 7.63
CA GLY A 103 6.03 8.77 7.19
C GLY A 103 4.86 7.82 7.45
N VAL A 104 3.69 8.34 7.82
CA VAL A 104 2.50 7.55 8.16
C VAL A 104 1.35 8.01 7.28
N PHE A 105 0.84 7.11 6.46
CA PHE A 105 -0.17 7.35 5.43
C PHE A 105 -1.47 6.64 5.78
N GLU A 106 -2.61 7.27 5.52
CA GLU A 106 -3.91 6.65 5.76
C GLU A 106 -4.95 6.91 4.66
N ARG A 107 -5.92 5.99 4.57
CA ARG A 107 -7.12 6.17 3.76
C ARG A 107 -8.30 5.41 4.34
N THR A 108 -9.44 6.09 4.42
CA THR A 108 -10.75 5.47 4.65
C THR A 108 -11.45 5.28 3.30
N PHE A 109 -12.08 4.12 3.10
CA PHE A 109 -12.83 3.79 1.89
C PHE A 109 -14.04 2.90 2.22
N THR A 110 -14.91 2.72 1.23
CA THR A 110 -16.18 2.00 1.40
C THR A 110 -16.05 0.56 0.91
N LEU A 111 -16.68 -0.35 1.63
CA LEU A 111 -16.95 -1.72 1.20
C LEU A 111 -18.39 -1.79 0.67
N SER A 112 -18.63 -2.51 -0.42
CA SER A 112 -19.96 -2.68 -1.00
C SER A 112 -20.23 -4.12 -1.41
N GLU A 113 -21.45 -4.58 -1.17
CA GLU A 113 -21.94 -5.88 -1.64
C GLU A 113 -22.59 -5.84 -3.03
N GLU A 114 -22.50 -4.70 -3.74
CA GLU A 114 -23.22 -4.49 -5.01
C GLU A 114 -22.29 -4.14 -6.18
N ARG A 115 -21.25 -3.33 -5.93
CA ARG A 115 -20.38 -2.84 -7.01
C ARG A 115 -19.02 -2.36 -6.54
N SER A 116 -18.10 -2.24 -7.49
CA SER A 116 -16.88 -1.43 -7.35
C SER A 116 -17.11 -0.02 -7.92
N ALA A 117 -16.46 0.98 -7.34
CA ALA A 117 -16.46 2.38 -7.80
C ALA A 117 -15.22 3.10 -7.25
N PRO A 118 -14.94 4.38 -7.60
CA PRO A 118 -13.88 5.13 -6.95
C PRO A 118 -14.06 5.14 -5.43
N ASN A 119 -13.05 4.67 -4.69
CA ASN A 119 -13.07 4.48 -3.23
C ASN A 119 -14.13 3.48 -2.70
N VAL A 120 -14.67 2.60 -3.56
CA VAL A 120 -15.64 1.57 -3.19
C VAL A 120 -15.14 0.21 -3.67
N LEU A 121 -14.85 -0.69 -2.73
CA LEU A 121 -14.42 -2.06 -3.01
C LEU A 121 -15.61 -3.01 -2.97
N TYR A 122 -15.83 -3.78 -4.04
CA TYR A 122 -16.82 -4.85 -4.06
C TYR A 122 -16.34 -6.06 -3.24
N VAL A 123 -17.19 -6.61 -2.36
CA VAL A 123 -16.81 -7.64 -1.39
C VAL A 123 -17.88 -8.71 -1.13
N ARG A 124 -18.73 -9.07 -2.10
CA ARG A 124 -19.80 -10.07 -1.91
C ARG A 124 -19.49 -11.42 -2.52
#